data_AF-A0A5C8ZA80-F1
#
_entry.id   AF-A0A5C8ZA80-F1
#
_cell.length_a   1.000
_cell.length_b   1.000
_cell.length_c   1.000
_cell.angle_alpha   90.00
_cell.angle_beta   90.00
_cell.angle_gamma   90.00
#
_symmetry.space_group_name_H-M   'P 1'
#
loop_
_entity.id
_entity.type
_entity.pdbx_description
1 polymer ?
#
loop_
_entity_poly.entity_id
_entity_poly.type
_entity_poly.pdbx_seq_one_letter_code
_entity_poly.pdbx_strand_id
1 'polypeptide(L)'
;MTNSSFEKRSDRRDRLIGLLQSEYYWQTSDLREELGISQRTLMRELAQLRDAGYPIESSRGVGGGIRLDGRWGVGRINLNHNEVLELILSLAIVESLKSPLLTSNLKAIKQKLFQVFPENQRAAVSDIRQRIMVGDIAKQYITSFYRAPEQAISEPVATSFLQQKLLKIEYVSEAGERSQRVIEAQYLLLNLPIWYIIGWDHLRESSRVFRIDRIQHATILDERFKLREKHVFSGIYSPSYPPI
;
A
#
# COMPACT_ATOMS: atom_id res chain seq x y z
N MET A 1 23.98 -6.39 -24.94
CA MET A 1 23.85 -7.87 -25.06
C MET A 1 23.49 -8.58 -23.74
N THR A 2 23.24 -7.84 -22.65
CA THR A 2 23.02 -8.40 -21.30
C THR A 2 21.56 -8.71 -20.95
N ASN A 3 20.58 -8.13 -21.66
CA ASN A 3 19.14 -8.33 -21.37
C ASN A 3 18.64 -9.74 -21.68
N SER A 4 19.08 -10.35 -22.79
CA SER A 4 18.57 -11.65 -23.22
C SER A 4 18.91 -12.80 -22.26
N SER A 5 20.07 -12.74 -21.58
CA SER A 5 20.46 -13.79 -20.61
C SER A 5 19.73 -13.63 -19.27
N PHE A 6 19.35 -12.40 -18.92
CA PHE A 6 18.56 -12.10 -17.72
C PHE A 6 17.09 -12.49 -17.92
N GLU A 7 16.49 -12.13 -19.06
CA GLU A 7 15.14 -12.56 -19.45
C GLU A 7 15.02 -14.09 -19.45
N LYS A 8 15.94 -14.78 -20.14
CA LYS A 8 15.97 -16.26 -20.14
C LYS A 8 16.11 -16.88 -18.75
N ARG A 9 16.76 -16.19 -17.80
CA ARG A 9 16.90 -16.68 -16.42
C ARG A 9 15.64 -16.40 -15.59
N SER A 10 14.99 -15.26 -15.79
CA SER A 10 13.71 -14.94 -15.13
C SER A 10 12.62 -15.90 -15.59
N ASP A 11 12.46 -16.07 -16.91
CA ASP A 11 11.46 -16.97 -17.50
C ASP A 11 11.63 -18.41 -17.04
N ARG A 12 12.89 -18.87 -16.93
CA ARG A 12 13.20 -20.21 -16.42
C ARG A 12 12.82 -20.36 -14.96
N ARG A 13 13.08 -19.35 -14.14
CA ARG A 13 12.75 -19.38 -12.71
C ARG A 13 11.24 -19.45 -12.50
N ASP A 14 10.49 -18.68 -13.28
CA ASP A 14 9.02 -18.67 -13.21
C ASP A 14 8.44 -20.01 -13.68
N ARG A 15 9.02 -20.62 -14.72
CA ARG A 15 8.71 -22.01 -15.12
C ARG A 15 9.00 -23.02 -14.00
N LEU A 16 10.18 -22.96 -13.38
CA LEU A 16 10.53 -23.85 -12.26
C LEU A 16 9.54 -23.73 -11.11
N ILE A 17 9.14 -22.50 -10.75
CA ILE A 17 8.12 -22.28 -9.71
C ILE A 17 6.78 -22.88 -10.13
N GLY A 18 6.34 -22.65 -11.37
CA GLY A 18 5.09 -23.20 -11.89
C GLY A 18 5.04 -24.73 -11.86
N LEU A 19 6.15 -25.40 -12.20
CA LEU A 19 6.26 -26.86 -12.09
C LEU A 19 6.17 -27.31 -10.63
N LEU A 20 6.91 -26.67 -9.73
CA LEU A 20 6.93 -27.06 -8.32
C LEU A 20 5.63 -26.76 -7.56
N GLN A 21 4.74 -25.92 -8.11
CA GLN A 21 3.40 -25.64 -7.58
C GLN A 21 2.36 -26.73 -7.91
N SER A 22 2.70 -27.72 -8.73
CA SER A 22 1.80 -28.84 -9.04
C SER A 22 1.52 -29.73 -7.82
N GLU A 23 0.40 -30.46 -7.82
CA GLU A 23 0.02 -31.35 -6.71
C GLU A 23 0.92 -32.60 -6.53
N TYR A 24 1.81 -32.89 -7.49
CA TYR A 24 2.65 -34.08 -7.50
C TYR A 24 4.13 -33.76 -7.21
N TYR A 25 4.86 -34.75 -6.69
CA TYR A 25 6.31 -34.67 -6.51
C TYR A 25 7.04 -34.81 -7.85
N TRP A 26 7.99 -33.92 -8.11
CA TRP A 26 8.83 -34.00 -9.30
C TRP A 26 10.14 -34.74 -9.02
N GLN A 27 10.56 -35.64 -9.92
CA GLN A 27 11.93 -36.14 -9.84
C GLN A 27 12.92 -35.09 -10.34
N THR A 28 14.17 -35.21 -9.87
CA THR A 28 15.25 -34.31 -10.30
C THR A 28 15.56 -34.47 -11.79
N SER A 29 15.39 -35.68 -12.35
CA SER A 29 15.54 -35.97 -13.78
C SER A 29 14.54 -35.19 -14.61
N ASP A 30 13.27 -35.25 -14.21
CA ASP A 30 12.15 -34.73 -14.99
C ASP A 30 12.18 -33.20 -15.04
N LEU A 31 12.49 -32.56 -13.90
CA LEU A 31 12.70 -31.11 -13.84
C LEU A 31 13.86 -30.63 -14.72
N ARG A 32 14.93 -31.44 -14.82
CA ARG A 32 16.07 -31.08 -15.68
C ARG A 32 15.72 -31.17 -17.15
N GLU A 33 14.95 -32.19 -17.53
CA GLU A 33 14.49 -32.39 -18.90
C GLU A 33 13.53 -31.28 -19.32
N GLU A 34 12.50 -31.02 -18.50
CA GLU A 34 11.48 -30.00 -18.78
C GLU A 34 12.08 -28.58 -18.88
N LEU A 35 13.08 -28.27 -18.05
CA LEU A 35 13.75 -26.97 -18.04
C LEU A 35 14.96 -26.91 -19.00
N GLY A 36 15.39 -28.03 -19.57
CA GLY A 36 16.57 -28.13 -20.43
C GLY A 36 17.88 -27.73 -19.71
N ILE A 37 18.06 -28.10 -18.43
CA ILE A 37 19.22 -27.69 -17.62
C ILE A 37 20.00 -28.85 -16.98
N SER A 38 21.25 -28.58 -16.63
CA SER A 38 22.08 -29.52 -15.86
C SER A 38 21.65 -29.63 -14.40
N GLN A 39 21.98 -30.75 -13.76
CA GLN A 39 21.69 -30.96 -12.32
C GLN A 39 22.32 -29.89 -11.43
N ARG A 40 23.58 -29.51 -11.72
CA ARG A 40 24.26 -28.43 -11.00
C ARG A 40 23.47 -27.11 -11.09
N THR A 41 22.88 -26.82 -12.25
CA THR A 41 22.06 -25.61 -12.44
C THR A 41 20.76 -25.71 -11.67
N LEU A 42 20.05 -26.85 -11.76
CA LEU A 42 18.81 -27.07 -11.02
C LEU A 42 19.03 -26.97 -9.51
N MET A 43 20.05 -27.64 -8.96
CA MET A 43 20.36 -27.57 -7.52
C MET A 43 20.68 -26.14 -7.07
N ARG A 44 21.39 -25.36 -7.90
CA ARG A 44 21.65 -23.95 -7.62
C ARG A 44 20.37 -23.11 -7.65
N GLU A 45 19.45 -23.34 -8.58
CA GLU A 45 18.19 -22.60 -8.63
C GLU A 45 17.25 -22.97 -7.49
N LEU A 46 17.18 -24.25 -7.11
CA LEU A 46 16.44 -24.68 -5.92
C LEU A 46 17.02 -24.08 -4.64
N ALA A 47 18.36 -23.99 -4.53
CA ALA A 47 19.00 -23.29 -3.42
C ALA A 47 18.64 -21.80 -3.41
N GLN A 48 18.67 -21.13 -4.56
CA GLN A 48 18.27 -19.73 -4.69
C GLN A 48 16.78 -19.49 -4.37
N LEU A 49 15.92 -20.44 -4.70
CA LEU A 49 14.51 -20.40 -4.30
C LEU A 49 14.36 -20.60 -2.79
N ARG A 50 15.09 -21.52 -2.16
CA ARG A 50 15.13 -21.64 -0.70
C ARG A 50 15.61 -20.36 -0.02
N ASP A 51 16.67 -19.75 -0.53
CA ASP A 51 17.18 -18.47 -0.03
C ASP A 51 16.17 -17.33 -0.22
N ALA A 52 15.35 -17.40 -1.28
CA ALA A 52 14.24 -16.49 -1.53
C ALA A 52 12.96 -16.81 -0.72
N GLY A 53 13.02 -17.81 0.18
CA GLY A 53 11.93 -18.20 1.05
C GLY A 53 10.87 -19.06 0.38
N TYR A 54 11.24 -19.98 -0.50
CA TYR A 54 10.34 -21.04 -0.99
C TYR A 54 10.64 -22.37 -0.25
N PRO A 55 9.66 -23.07 0.36
CA PRO A 55 9.84 -24.25 1.17
C PRO A 55 9.81 -25.45 0.24
N ILE A 56 10.95 -25.63 -0.40
CA ILE A 56 11.14 -26.78 -1.24
C ILE A 56 11.28 -28.00 -0.33
N GLU A 57 10.25 -28.83 -0.33
CA GLU A 57 10.27 -30.15 0.26
C GLU A 57 11.03 -31.09 -0.66
N SER A 58 11.87 -31.94 -0.06
CA SER A 58 12.57 -33.00 -0.77
C SER A 58 12.44 -34.30 0.01
N SER A 59 11.76 -35.29 -0.57
CA SER A 59 11.66 -36.63 0.01
C SER A 59 12.52 -37.62 -0.79
N ARG A 60 13.23 -38.51 -0.09
CA ARG A 60 14.00 -39.60 -0.71
C ARG A 60 13.21 -40.91 -0.60
N GLY A 61 13.21 -41.73 -1.65
CA GLY A 61 12.53 -43.04 -1.68
C GLY A 61 11.56 -43.18 -2.84
N VAL A 62 10.87 -44.33 -2.92
CA VAL A 62 9.87 -44.62 -3.96
C VAL A 62 8.67 -43.68 -3.77
N GLY A 63 8.34 -42.88 -4.79
CA GLY A 63 7.33 -41.81 -4.69
C GLY A 63 7.83 -40.51 -4.07
N GLY A 64 9.12 -40.41 -3.73
CA GLY A 64 9.77 -39.17 -3.29
C GLY A 64 10.13 -38.25 -4.46
N GLY A 65 10.34 -36.98 -4.17
CA GLY A 65 10.72 -35.98 -5.17
C GLY A 65 10.81 -34.59 -4.55
N ILE A 66 10.83 -33.60 -5.43
CA ILE A 66 10.95 -32.18 -5.12
C ILE A 66 9.59 -31.53 -5.39
N ARG A 67 9.08 -30.78 -4.42
CA ARG A 67 7.87 -29.97 -4.59
C ARG A 67 7.95 -28.71 -3.73
N LEU A 68 7.10 -27.73 -4.00
CA LEU A 68 6.75 -26.75 -2.98
C LEU A 68 5.76 -27.38 -2.01
N ASP A 69 5.90 -27.10 -0.72
CA ASP A 69 4.80 -27.35 0.22
C ASP A 69 3.54 -26.66 -0.32
N GLY A 70 2.48 -27.45 -0.59
CA GLY A 70 1.21 -26.96 -1.11
C GLY A 70 0.49 -25.98 -0.16
N ARG A 71 0.99 -25.82 1.07
CA ARG A 71 0.52 -24.84 2.05
C ARG A 71 1.46 -23.64 2.20
N TRP A 72 2.42 -23.43 1.29
CA TRP A 72 3.32 -22.30 1.37
C TRP A 72 2.81 -21.03 0.70
N GLY A 73 3.07 -19.92 1.38
CA GLY A 73 2.62 -18.59 0.97
C GLY A 73 1.20 -18.34 1.44
N VAL A 74 0.69 -17.15 1.10
CA VAL A 74 -0.74 -16.91 1.23
C VAL A 74 -1.39 -17.47 -0.03
N GLY A 75 -2.42 -18.30 0.12
CA GLY A 75 -3.17 -18.86 -0.99
C GLY A 75 -3.88 -17.78 -1.83
N ARG A 76 -4.97 -18.12 -2.52
CA ARG A 76 -5.75 -17.10 -3.23
C ARG A 76 -6.43 -16.17 -2.21
N ILE A 77 -6.00 -14.91 -2.17
CA ILE A 77 -6.70 -13.82 -1.50
C ILE A 77 -7.40 -12.99 -2.56
N ASN A 78 -8.70 -12.79 -2.42
CA ASN A 78 -9.43 -11.82 -3.21
C ASN A 78 -9.50 -10.53 -2.41
N LEU A 79 -8.85 -9.48 -2.90
CA LEU A 79 -8.91 -8.15 -2.31
C LEU A 79 -9.59 -7.20 -3.29
N ASN A 80 -10.53 -6.41 -2.79
CA ASN A 80 -11.13 -5.32 -3.55
C ASN A 80 -10.20 -4.08 -3.55
N HIS A 81 -10.56 -3.06 -4.35
CA HIS A 81 -9.74 -1.86 -4.50
C HIS A 81 -9.46 -1.11 -3.20
N ASN A 82 -10.48 -1.03 -2.33
CA ASN A 82 -10.38 -0.31 -1.06
C ASN A 82 -9.48 -1.08 -0.07
N GLU A 83 -9.63 -2.40 0.03
CA GLU A 83 -8.79 -3.24 0.90
C GLU A 83 -7.31 -3.14 0.55
N VAL A 84 -6.98 -3.10 -0.73
CA VAL A 84 -5.57 -2.96 -1.13
C VAL A 84 -5.04 -1.54 -0.87
N LEU A 85 -5.87 -0.50 -1.03
CA LEU A 85 -5.50 0.87 -0.64
C LEU A 85 -5.22 0.96 0.87
N GLU A 86 -6.06 0.33 1.70
CA GLU A 86 -5.89 0.25 3.15
C GLU A 86 -4.61 -0.50 3.55
N LEU A 87 -4.28 -1.59 2.86
CA LEU A 87 -3.01 -2.31 3.06
C LEU A 87 -1.80 -1.47 2.67
N ILE A 88 -1.84 -0.79 1.52
CA ILE A 88 -0.76 0.10 1.07
C ILE A 88 -0.55 1.23 2.08
N LEU A 89 -1.64 1.81 2.59
CA LEU A 89 -1.59 2.83 3.63
C LEU A 89 -0.94 2.29 4.91
N SER A 90 -1.39 1.12 5.37
CA SER A 90 -0.83 0.47 6.57
C SER A 90 0.69 0.24 6.43
N LEU A 91 1.16 -0.20 5.26
CA LEU A 91 2.59 -0.36 4.98
C LEU A 91 3.33 0.99 5.00
N ALA A 92 2.75 2.06 4.43
CA ALA A 92 3.34 3.39 4.46
C ALA A 92 3.48 3.95 5.90
N ILE A 93 2.53 3.64 6.78
CA ILE A 93 2.59 4.00 8.20
C ILE A 93 3.71 3.24 8.91
N VAL A 94 3.84 1.94 8.66
CA VAL A 94 4.93 1.14 9.24
C VAL A 94 6.31 1.66 8.79
N GLU A 95 6.42 2.15 7.56
CA GLU A 95 7.66 2.75 7.05
C GLU A 95 7.98 4.09 7.70
N SER A 96 6.98 4.95 7.94
CA SER A 96 7.21 6.24 8.59
C SER A 96 7.67 6.09 10.03
N LEU A 97 7.24 5.02 10.71
CA LEU A 97 7.69 4.65 12.06
C LEU A 97 9.17 4.25 12.12
N LYS A 98 9.83 4.04 10.97
CA LYS A 98 11.23 3.56 10.88
C LYS A 98 11.49 2.38 11.82
N SER A 99 10.54 1.44 11.87
CA SER A 99 10.64 0.26 12.74
C SER A 99 11.96 -0.49 12.48
N PRO A 100 12.77 -0.78 13.52
CA PRO A 100 13.97 -1.58 13.36
C PRO A 100 13.65 -3.07 13.17
N LEU A 101 12.39 -3.49 13.36
CA LEU A 101 11.97 -4.88 13.35
C LEU A 101 11.09 -5.18 12.13
N LEU A 102 11.34 -6.33 11.49
CA LEU A 102 10.48 -6.94 10.46
C LEU A 102 10.24 -6.09 9.20
N THR A 103 11.13 -5.16 8.87
CA THR A 103 10.97 -4.23 7.74
C THR A 103 11.68 -4.65 6.45
N SER A 104 12.51 -5.70 6.49
CA SER A 104 13.37 -6.12 5.37
C SER A 104 12.62 -6.47 4.08
N ASN A 105 11.36 -6.90 4.18
CA ASN A 105 10.54 -7.32 3.04
C ASN A 105 9.49 -6.30 2.60
N LEU A 106 9.38 -5.12 3.24
CA LEU A 106 8.30 -4.16 2.97
C LEU A 106 8.25 -3.70 1.51
N LYS A 107 9.41 -3.44 0.90
CA LYS A 107 9.51 -3.05 -0.52
C LYS A 107 8.96 -4.15 -1.44
N ALA A 108 9.33 -5.41 -1.18
CA ALA A 108 8.88 -6.54 -1.98
C ALA A 108 7.36 -6.80 -1.81
N ILE A 109 6.84 -6.67 -0.59
CA ILE A 109 5.40 -6.80 -0.31
C ILE A 109 4.62 -5.73 -1.06
N LYS A 110 5.04 -4.46 -0.98
CA LYS A 110 4.41 -3.36 -1.73
C LYS A 110 4.41 -3.62 -3.22
N GLN A 111 5.54 -4.02 -3.80
CA GLN A 111 5.63 -4.33 -5.23
C GLN A 111 4.67 -5.45 -5.64
N LYS A 112 4.57 -6.52 -4.85
CA LYS A 112 3.62 -7.61 -5.09
C LYS A 112 2.17 -7.10 -5.05
N LEU A 113 1.79 -6.30 -4.04
CA LEU A 113 0.44 -5.72 -3.94
C LEU A 113 0.11 -4.81 -5.13
N PHE A 114 1.06 -3.98 -5.59
CA PHE A 114 0.85 -3.14 -6.77
C PHE A 114 0.70 -3.97 -8.07
N GLN A 115 1.40 -5.09 -8.18
CA GLN A 115 1.33 -5.96 -9.36
C GLN A 115 0.00 -6.73 -9.45
N VAL A 116 -0.67 -6.99 -8.32
CA VAL A 116 -1.98 -7.65 -8.28
C VAL A 116 -3.06 -6.83 -8.99
N PHE A 117 -2.93 -5.50 -9.03
CA PHE A 117 -3.91 -4.67 -9.73
C PHE A 117 -3.81 -4.77 -11.25
N PRO A 118 -4.97 -4.87 -11.93
CA PRO A 118 -5.10 -4.55 -13.35
C PRO A 118 -4.46 -3.20 -13.72
N GLU A 119 -3.83 -3.12 -14.88
CA GLU A 119 -3.06 -1.95 -15.33
C GLU A 119 -3.90 -0.66 -15.33
N ASN A 120 -5.18 -0.75 -15.72
CA ASN A 120 -6.13 0.36 -15.72
C ASN A 120 -6.45 0.93 -14.33
N GLN A 121 -6.17 0.20 -13.25
CA GLN A 121 -6.44 0.61 -11.87
C GLN A 121 -5.18 1.07 -11.13
N ARG A 122 -3.99 0.69 -11.61
CA ARG A 122 -2.71 1.10 -11.01
C ARG A 122 -2.55 2.62 -10.97
N ALA A 123 -3.01 3.32 -12.01
CA ALA A 123 -2.96 4.78 -12.07
C ALA A 123 -3.82 5.41 -10.96
N ALA A 124 -5.09 5.02 -10.85
CA ALA A 124 -6.01 5.53 -9.83
C ALA A 124 -5.49 5.26 -8.39
N VAL A 125 -4.96 4.07 -8.14
CA VAL A 125 -4.36 3.71 -6.84
C VAL A 125 -3.12 4.55 -6.56
N SER A 126 -2.25 4.73 -7.56
CA SER A 126 -1.06 5.59 -7.45
C SER A 126 -1.45 7.03 -7.13
N ASP A 127 -2.46 7.57 -7.81
CA ASP A 127 -2.95 8.94 -7.61
C ASP A 127 -3.51 9.13 -6.19
N ILE A 128 -4.34 8.19 -5.71
CA ILE A 128 -4.85 8.22 -4.33
C ILE A 128 -3.68 8.18 -3.33
N ARG A 129 -2.73 7.26 -3.53
CA ARG A 129 -1.56 7.11 -2.65
C ARG A 129 -0.69 8.37 -2.62
N GLN A 130 -0.49 9.05 -3.73
CA GLN A 130 0.26 10.30 -3.77
C GLN A 130 -0.43 11.46 -3.02
N ARG A 131 -1.74 11.33 -2.76
CA ARG A 131 -2.51 12.29 -1.98
C ARG A 131 -2.57 11.96 -0.49
N ILE A 132 -2.04 10.82 -0.06
CA ILE A 132 -1.92 10.46 1.35
C ILE A 132 -0.47 10.62 1.78
N MET A 133 -0.24 11.48 2.77
CA MET A 133 1.06 11.80 3.32
C MET A 133 1.16 11.23 4.73
N VAL A 134 2.34 10.75 5.10
CA VAL A 134 2.65 10.36 6.47
C VAL A 134 3.82 11.21 6.94
N GLY A 135 3.58 12.01 7.96
CA GLY A 135 4.56 12.94 8.52
C GLY A 135 5.17 12.45 9.82
N ASP A 136 5.81 13.37 10.55
CA ASP A 136 6.40 13.10 11.86
C ASP A 136 5.35 12.75 12.91
N ILE A 137 5.77 12.03 13.95
CA ILE A 137 4.92 11.71 15.11
C ILE A 137 4.47 13.02 15.77
N ALA A 138 3.18 13.14 16.06
CA ALA A 138 2.63 14.34 16.68
C ALA A 138 3.23 14.57 18.08
N LYS A 139 3.50 15.83 18.42
CA LYS A 139 4.05 16.20 19.74
C LYS A 139 3.07 15.82 20.87
N GLN A 140 3.62 15.44 22.02
CA GLN A 140 2.84 14.86 23.13
C GLN A 140 1.70 15.74 23.66
N TYR A 141 1.86 17.07 23.68
CA TYR A 141 0.79 17.99 24.11
C TYR A 141 -0.37 18.08 23.10
N ILE A 142 -0.14 17.71 21.83
CA ILE A 142 -1.16 17.70 20.78
C ILE A 142 -1.97 16.41 20.89
N THR A 143 -1.32 15.30 21.27
CA THR A 143 -1.94 13.97 21.37
C THR A 143 -2.77 13.79 22.63
N SER A 144 -2.53 14.54 23.71
CA SER A 144 -3.32 14.48 24.94
C SER A 144 -4.81 14.83 24.76
N PHE A 145 -5.15 15.57 23.71
CA PHE A 145 -6.52 15.96 23.37
C PHE A 145 -7.11 15.18 22.18
N TYR A 146 -6.37 14.19 21.67
CA TYR A 146 -6.83 13.38 20.55
C TYR A 146 -7.93 12.42 20.97
N ARG A 147 -9.00 12.36 20.17
CA ARG A 147 -10.02 11.31 20.21
C ARG A 147 -10.17 10.75 18.81
N ALA A 148 -10.25 9.43 18.70
CA ALA A 148 -10.51 8.81 17.41
C ALA A 148 -11.85 9.32 16.87
N PRO A 149 -11.91 9.83 15.62
CA PRO A 149 -13.16 10.26 15.02
C PRO A 149 -14.15 9.09 14.95
N GLU A 150 -15.42 9.38 15.20
CA GLU A 150 -16.50 8.40 15.01
C GLU A 150 -16.66 8.04 13.53
N GLN A 151 -17.22 6.87 13.25
CA GLN A 151 -17.45 6.38 11.88
C GLN A 151 -18.31 7.36 11.05
N ALA A 152 -19.28 8.02 11.71
CA ALA A 152 -20.12 9.06 11.12
C ALA A 152 -19.32 10.27 10.58
N ILE A 153 -18.08 10.48 11.03
CA ILE A 153 -17.17 11.52 10.52
C ILE A 153 -16.18 10.94 9.53
N SER A 154 -15.58 9.79 9.84
CA SER A 154 -14.52 9.22 9.00
C SER A 154 -15.02 8.73 7.64
N GLU A 155 -16.22 8.16 7.55
CA GLU A 155 -16.79 7.68 6.28
C GLU A 155 -17.08 8.80 5.27
N PRO A 156 -17.76 9.91 5.66
CA PRO A 156 -17.93 11.06 4.75
C PRO A 156 -16.61 11.65 4.27
N VAL A 157 -15.61 11.74 5.16
CA VAL A 157 -14.28 12.27 4.81
C VAL A 157 -13.59 11.35 3.81
N ALA A 158 -13.57 10.04 4.07
CA ALA A 158 -12.97 9.06 3.16
C ALA A 158 -13.66 9.07 1.79
N THR A 159 -14.98 9.12 1.77
CA THR A 159 -15.77 9.15 0.54
C THR A 159 -15.54 10.44 -0.25
N SER A 160 -15.56 11.60 0.42
CA SER A 160 -15.25 12.91 -0.20
C SER A 160 -13.86 12.91 -0.83
N PHE A 161 -12.86 12.39 -0.10
CA PHE A 161 -11.49 12.30 -0.58
C PHE A 161 -11.37 11.38 -1.80
N LEU A 162 -11.88 10.16 -1.72
CA LEU A 162 -11.78 9.14 -2.78
C LEU A 162 -12.56 9.52 -4.04
N GLN A 163 -13.76 10.10 -3.88
CA GLN A 163 -14.64 10.46 -4.99
C GLN A 163 -14.50 11.92 -5.45
N GLN A 164 -13.61 12.69 -4.83
CA GLN A 164 -13.40 14.12 -5.10
C GLN A 164 -14.69 14.94 -4.99
N LYS A 165 -15.53 14.62 -4.00
CA LYS A 165 -16.78 15.34 -3.71
C LYS A 165 -16.53 16.42 -2.66
N LEU A 166 -17.22 17.56 -2.77
CA LEU A 166 -17.16 18.61 -1.75
C LEU A 166 -17.67 18.06 -0.41
N LEU A 167 -17.04 18.50 0.67
CA LEU A 167 -17.39 18.10 2.03
C LEU A 167 -17.85 19.32 2.81
N LYS A 168 -19.08 19.27 3.31
CA LYS A 168 -19.58 20.22 4.30
C LYS A 168 -19.20 19.72 5.69
N ILE A 169 -18.54 20.55 6.48
CA ILE A 169 -18.15 20.22 7.86
C ILE A 169 -18.61 21.27 8.85
N GLU A 170 -18.97 20.82 10.05
CA GLU A 170 -19.02 21.64 11.25
C GLU A 170 -17.73 21.41 12.04
N TYR A 171 -16.99 22.48 12.29
CA TYR A 171 -15.62 22.41 12.78
C TYR A 171 -15.42 23.27 14.03
N VAL A 172 -14.70 22.73 15.01
CA VAL A 172 -14.24 23.48 16.18
C VAL A 172 -12.74 23.74 16.05
N SER A 173 -12.35 25.01 16.03
CA SER A 173 -10.94 25.39 15.96
C SER A 173 -10.19 25.06 17.26
N GLU A 174 -8.87 25.23 17.26
CA GLU A 174 -8.07 25.11 18.48
C GLU A 174 -8.50 26.08 19.58
N ALA A 175 -8.95 27.28 19.19
CA ALA A 175 -9.45 28.30 20.11
C ALA A 175 -10.90 28.04 20.57
N GLY A 176 -11.52 26.93 20.16
CA GLY A 176 -12.90 26.59 20.51
C GLY A 176 -13.96 27.25 19.62
N GLU A 177 -13.56 28.00 18.59
CA GLU A 177 -14.50 28.66 17.68
C GLU A 177 -15.22 27.65 16.79
N ARG A 178 -16.54 27.70 16.80
CA ARG A 178 -17.40 26.87 15.95
C ARG A 178 -17.60 27.50 14.60
N SER A 179 -17.59 26.69 13.55
CA SER A 179 -17.71 27.20 12.21
C SER A 179 -18.20 26.15 11.23
N GLN A 180 -18.98 26.58 10.23
CA GLN A 180 -19.40 25.72 9.14
C GLN A 180 -18.52 26.00 7.92
N ARG A 181 -18.07 24.95 7.22
CA ARG A 181 -17.17 25.06 6.07
C ARG A 181 -17.63 24.13 4.94
N VAL A 182 -17.37 24.54 3.71
CA VAL A 182 -17.40 23.65 2.54
C VAL A 182 -15.97 23.56 2.04
N ILE A 183 -15.43 22.34 1.98
CA ILE A 183 -14.02 22.11 1.69
C ILE A 183 -13.81 21.09 0.58
N GLU A 184 -12.69 21.23 -0.12
CA GLU A 184 -12.15 20.25 -1.05
C GLU A 184 -11.09 19.39 -0.34
N ALA A 185 -11.35 18.11 -0.10
CA ALA A 185 -10.40 17.20 0.54
C ALA A 185 -9.28 16.78 -0.44
N GLN A 186 -8.29 17.65 -0.62
CA GLN A 186 -7.25 17.51 -1.65
C GLN A 186 -6.19 16.47 -1.25
N TYR A 187 -5.74 16.50 0.01
CA TYR A 187 -4.76 15.56 0.58
C TYR A 187 -5.17 15.14 1.98
N LEU A 188 -4.73 13.95 2.38
CA LEU A 188 -4.77 13.49 3.76
C LEU A 188 -3.36 13.43 4.31
N LEU A 189 -3.18 13.89 5.55
CA LEU A 189 -1.92 13.82 6.27
C LEU A 189 -2.12 13.08 7.59
N LEU A 190 -1.26 12.10 7.84
CA LEU A 190 -1.18 11.42 9.11
C LEU A 190 0.09 11.82 9.86
N ASN A 191 -0.07 12.55 10.96
CA ASN A 191 0.97 12.71 11.97
C ASN A 191 0.52 11.92 13.19
N LEU A 192 1.02 10.69 13.34
CA LEU A 192 0.47 9.69 14.26
C LEU A 192 0.22 10.26 15.67
N PRO A 193 -0.98 10.02 16.26
CA PRO A 193 -2.13 9.30 15.72
C PRO A 193 -3.14 10.17 14.95
N ILE A 194 -2.83 11.44 14.70
CA ILE A 194 -3.79 12.46 14.27
C ILE A 194 -3.85 12.55 12.74
N TRP A 195 -5.07 12.49 12.23
CA TRP A 195 -5.36 12.72 10.82
C TRP A 195 -5.78 14.15 10.53
N TYR A 196 -5.29 14.66 9.40
CA TYR A 196 -5.57 15.99 8.90
C TYR A 196 -6.05 15.93 7.45
N ILE A 197 -7.00 16.80 7.11
CA ILE A 197 -7.37 17.13 5.74
C ILE A 197 -6.59 18.38 5.37
N ILE A 198 -5.81 18.32 4.29
CA ILE A 198 -5.25 19.51 3.64
C ILE A 198 -6.12 19.78 2.42
N GLY A 199 -6.71 20.96 2.35
CA GLY A 199 -7.78 21.23 1.40
C GLY A 199 -7.98 22.70 1.10
N TRP A 200 -8.84 22.96 0.13
CA TRP A 200 -9.31 24.32 -0.18
C TRP A 200 -10.56 24.61 0.65
N ASP A 201 -10.57 25.74 1.36
CA ASP A 201 -11.72 26.22 2.13
C ASP A 201 -12.46 27.29 1.32
N HIS A 202 -13.68 27.00 0.89
CA HIS A 202 -14.48 27.94 0.10
C HIS A 202 -14.90 29.19 0.88
N LEU A 203 -14.98 29.13 2.21
CA LEU A 203 -15.31 30.32 2.99
C LEU A 203 -14.13 31.29 3.07
N ARG A 204 -12.91 30.77 3.12
CA ARG A 204 -11.68 31.56 3.28
C ARG A 204 -10.93 31.77 1.96
N GLU A 205 -11.45 31.20 0.87
CA GLU A 205 -10.84 31.20 -0.47
C GLU A 205 -9.32 30.94 -0.44
N SER A 206 -8.93 29.99 0.40
CA SER A 206 -7.54 29.67 0.65
C SER A 206 -7.36 28.23 1.08
N SER A 207 -6.14 27.74 0.92
CA SER A 207 -5.76 26.43 1.43
C SER A 207 -5.69 26.44 2.97
N ARG A 208 -6.13 25.34 3.59
CA ARG A 208 -6.23 25.16 5.05
C ARG A 208 -5.93 23.71 5.44
N VAL A 209 -5.61 23.51 6.72
CA VAL A 209 -5.51 22.19 7.34
C VAL A 209 -6.59 22.04 8.39
N PHE A 210 -7.30 20.91 8.36
CA PHE A 210 -8.33 20.56 9.32
C PHE A 210 -8.00 19.25 10.00
N ARG A 211 -7.93 19.25 11.33
CA ARG A 211 -7.85 18.03 12.15
C ARG A 211 -9.17 17.26 12.08
N ILE A 212 -9.16 15.99 11.64
CA ILE A 212 -10.40 15.21 11.49
C ILE A 212 -11.10 15.02 12.85
N ASP A 213 -10.34 14.85 13.93
CA ASP A 213 -10.88 14.68 15.29
C ASP A 213 -11.58 15.92 15.85
N ARG A 214 -11.47 17.08 15.19
CA ARG A 214 -12.16 18.32 15.56
C ARG A 214 -13.44 18.57 14.75
N ILE A 215 -13.75 17.72 13.77
CA ILE A 215 -15.00 17.79 13.02
C ILE A 215 -16.14 17.24 13.88
N GLN A 216 -17.22 18.02 14.02
CA GLN A 216 -18.41 17.65 14.79
C GLN A 216 -19.47 16.97 13.92
N HIS A 217 -19.59 17.41 12.67
CA HIS A 217 -20.48 16.82 11.66
C HIS A 217 -19.83 16.91 10.29
N ALA A 218 -20.03 15.89 9.46
CA ALA A 218 -19.53 15.83 8.09
C ALA A 218 -20.64 15.35 7.15
N THR A 219 -20.81 16.05 6.03
CA THR A 219 -21.82 15.71 5.02
C THR A 219 -21.24 15.88 3.62
N ILE A 220 -21.34 14.83 2.81
CA ILE A 220 -20.89 14.85 1.42
C ILE A 220 -21.89 15.66 0.60
N LEU A 221 -21.39 16.52 -0.28
CA LEU A 221 -22.18 17.22 -1.29
C LEU A 221 -22.01 16.53 -2.64
N ASP A 222 -22.98 16.66 -3.54
CA ASP A 222 -22.92 16.01 -4.86
C ASP A 222 -21.94 16.67 -5.84
N GLU A 223 -21.61 17.93 -5.59
CA GLU A 223 -20.62 18.68 -6.34
C GLU A 223 -19.23 18.05 -6.21
N ARG A 224 -18.50 18.01 -7.33
CA ARG A 224 -17.14 17.48 -7.38
C ARG A 224 -16.14 18.61 -7.55
N PHE A 225 -14.98 18.44 -6.94
CA PHE A 225 -13.84 19.31 -7.15
C PHE A 225 -12.80 18.64 -8.07
N LYS A 226 -11.95 19.47 -8.69
CA LYS A 226 -10.75 19.00 -9.40
C LYS A 226 -9.55 19.14 -8.50
N LEU A 227 -8.55 18.27 -8.70
CA LEU A 227 -7.30 18.42 -7.96
C LEU A 227 -6.66 19.76 -8.31
N ARG A 228 -6.31 20.51 -7.27
CA ARG A 228 -5.58 21.78 -7.44
C ARG A 228 -4.09 21.50 -7.54
N GLU A 229 -3.36 22.42 -8.16
CA GLU A 229 -1.91 22.31 -8.30
C GLU A 229 -1.22 22.30 -6.93
N LYS A 230 -0.20 21.42 -6.78
CA LYS A 230 0.50 21.18 -5.51
C LYS A 230 1.01 22.46 -4.82
N HIS A 231 1.47 23.44 -5.59
CA HIS A 231 2.01 24.70 -5.08
C HIS A 231 0.99 25.54 -4.27
N VAL A 232 -0.32 25.29 -4.42
CA VAL A 232 -1.37 25.94 -3.62
C VAL A 232 -1.28 25.51 -2.15
N PHE A 233 -0.67 24.35 -1.88
CA PHE A 233 -0.58 23.75 -0.54
C PHE A 233 0.83 23.75 0.04
N SER A 234 1.86 24.13 -0.74
CA SER A 234 3.26 24.04 -0.34
C SER A 234 3.66 24.96 0.82
N GLY A 235 2.89 26.03 1.08
CA GLY A 235 3.12 26.94 2.21
C GLY A 235 2.51 26.49 3.54
N ILE A 236 1.72 25.41 3.53
CA ILE A 236 0.92 24.98 4.68
C ILE A 236 1.51 23.75 5.35
N TYR A 237 2.18 22.91 4.57
CA TYR A 237 2.86 21.72 5.05
C TYR A 237 4.01 21.36 4.11
N SER A 238 5.17 21.02 4.66
CA SER A 238 6.31 20.47 3.91
C SER A 238 6.33 18.96 4.11
N PRO A 239 5.79 18.14 3.21
CA PRO A 239 5.85 16.69 3.35
C PRO A 239 7.25 16.22 2.96
N SER A 240 7.86 15.39 3.80
CA SER A 240 8.93 14.48 3.39
C SER A 240 8.31 13.41 2.50
N TYR A 241 8.28 13.64 1.17
CA TYR A 241 7.91 12.61 0.21
C TYR A 241 9.09 11.65 0.01
N PRO A 242 9.01 10.37 0.42
CA PRO A 242 9.92 9.39 -0.15
C PRO A 242 9.46 9.07 -1.59
N PRO A 243 10.29 9.27 -2.62
CA PRO A 243 10.04 8.70 -3.94
C PRO A 243 10.12 7.17 -3.90
N ILE A 244 9.57 6.52 -4.93
CA ILE A 244 9.56 5.05 -5.11
C ILE A 244 10.97 4.50 -5.34
#